data_AF-A0A969L5G3-F1
#
_entry.id   AF-A0A969L5G3-F1
#
_cell.length_a   1.000
_cell.length_b   1.000
_cell.length_c   1.000
_cell.angle_alpha   90.00
_cell.angle_beta   90.00
_cell.angle_gamma   90.00
#
_symmetry.space_group_name_H-M   'P 1'
#
loop_
_entity.id
_entity.type
_entity.pdbx_description
1 polymer ?
#
loop_
_entity_poly.entity_id
_entity_poly.type
_entity_poly.pdbx_seq_one_letter_code
_entity_poly.pdbx_strand_id
1 'polypeptide(L)'
;MNFFLRLWSYINGVRIDSQNSALNGRLEVWCKYGHLVLESENATYSYGALGDIFEVGFQKISLSSRDIRTGLLLGFGVGSVASILTTSLPAPIRIDAVEHDPVIVSLGENILTSGNSNPSFVFLLKMPSGLYTTAPTAMT
;
A
#
# COMPACT_ATOMS: atom_id res chain seq x y z
N MET A 1 -7.42 -11.24 -8.60
CA MET A 1 -8.38 -11.85 -7.62
C MET A 1 -9.58 -12.41 -8.37
N ASN A 2 -9.99 -13.65 -8.10
CA ASN A 2 -11.16 -14.24 -8.74
C ASN A 2 -12.47 -13.58 -8.26
N PHE A 3 -13.41 -13.32 -9.17
CA PHE A 3 -14.69 -12.66 -8.89
C PHE A 3 -15.46 -13.33 -7.73
N PHE A 4 -15.50 -14.67 -7.70
CA PHE A 4 -16.19 -15.44 -6.67
C PHE A 4 -15.60 -15.25 -5.26
N LEU A 5 -14.26 -15.17 -5.14
CA LEU A 5 -13.61 -14.93 -3.84
C LEU A 5 -13.96 -13.54 -3.31
N ARG A 6 -14.03 -12.55 -4.22
CA ARG A 6 -14.44 -11.19 -3.86
C ARG A 6 -15.89 -11.16 -3.36
N LEU A 7 -16.81 -11.89 -4.00
CA LEU A 7 -18.19 -11.98 -3.53
C LEU A 7 -18.31 -12.72 -2.19
N TRP A 8 -17.54 -13.81 -2.01
CA TRP A 8 -17.54 -14.57 -0.77
C TRP A 8 -17.04 -13.76 0.43
N SER A 9 -16.13 -12.81 0.20
CA SER A 9 -15.60 -11.92 1.24
C SER A 9 -16.65 -11.04 1.93
N TYR A 10 -17.85 -10.89 1.35
CA TYR A 10 -18.97 -10.16 1.96
C TYR A 10 -19.76 -11.01 2.97
N ILE A 11 -19.65 -12.35 2.88
CA ILE A 11 -20.30 -13.28 3.81
C ILE A 11 -19.32 -13.62 4.94
N ASN A 12 -18.10 -14.00 4.59
CA ASN A 12 -17.01 -14.28 5.53
C ASN A 12 -15.70 -13.81 4.91
N GLY A 13 -14.89 -13.06 5.68
CA GLY A 13 -13.57 -12.62 5.23
C GLY A 13 -12.71 -13.80 4.78
N VAL A 14 -12.00 -13.64 3.67
CA VAL A 14 -11.16 -14.69 3.08
C VAL A 14 -9.70 -14.35 3.34
N ARG A 15 -8.97 -15.22 4.04
CA ARG A 15 -7.51 -15.07 4.18
C ARG A 15 -6.84 -15.47 2.87
N ILE A 16 -6.06 -14.56 2.31
CA ILE A 16 -5.38 -14.68 1.02
C ILE A 16 -3.93 -15.14 1.22
N ASP A 17 -3.25 -14.58 2.21
CA ASP A 17 -1.85 -14.89 2.52
C ASP A 17 -1.57 -14.75 4.02
N SER A 18 -0.51 -15.39 4.50
CA SER A 18 -0.01 -15.27 5.87
C SER A 18 1.50 -15.44 5.89
N GLN A 19 2.21 -14.43 6.39
CA GLN A 19 3.66 -14.41 6.52
C GLN A 19 4.06 -14.02 7.94
N ASN A 20 5.24 -14.44 8.39
CA ASN A 20 5.78 -14.00 9.67
C ASN A 20 6.82 -12.90 9.44
N SER A 21 6.67 -11.81 10.19
CA SER A 21 7.63 -10.73 10.29
C SER A 21 8.34 -10.78 11.62
N ALA A 22 9.64 -10.50 11.59
CA ALA A 22 10.43 -10.32 12.81
C ALA A 22 10.05 -9.04 13.57
N LEU A 23 9.45 -8.05 12.90
CA LEU A 23 9.11 -6.75 13.47
C LEU A 23 7.63 -6.63 13.88
N ASN A 24 6.72 -7.22 13.10
CA ASN A 24 5.28 -7.07 13.28
C ASN A 24 4.55 -8.38 13.63
N GLY A 25 5.30 -9.47 13.88
CA GLY A 25 4.74 -10.77 14.20
C GLY A 25 4.03 -11.39 12.99
N ARG A 26 2.89 -12.05 13.22
CA ARG A 26 2.13 -12.67 12.12
C ARG A 26 1.39 -11.61 11.32
N LEU A 27 1.71 -11.53 10.03
CA LEU A 27 1.08 -10.68 9.03
C LEU A 27 0.12 -11.53 8.18
N GLU A 28 -1.15 -11.15 8.13
CA GLU A 28 -2.19 -11.86 7.39
C GLU A 28 -2.86 -10.92 6.39
N VAL A 29 -2.86 -11.29 5.11
CA VAL A 29 -3.61 -10.58 4.08
C VAL A 29 -5.00 -11.18 3.98
N TRP A 30 -6.01 -10.34 4.14
CA TRP A 30 -7.41 -10.68 4.07
C TRP A 30 -8.10 -9.95 2.93
N CYS A 31 -9.09 -10.60 2.35
CA CYS A 31 -10.14 -9.93 1.60
C CYS A 31 -11.39 -9.85 2.47
N LYS A 32 -11.80 -8.64 2.85
CA LYS A 32 -12.99 -8.37 3.66
C LYS A 32 -13.85 -7.33 2.94
N TYR A 33 -15.15 -7.62 2.78
CA TYR A 33 -16.10 -6.71 2.11
C TYR A 33 -15.64 -6.24 0.71
N GLY A 34 -14.93 -7.11 -0.02
CA GLY A 34 -14.42 -6.83 -1.36
C GLY A 34 -13.14 -6.00 -1.41
N HIS A 35 -12.51 -5.72 -0.26
CA HIS A 35 -11.29 -4.94 -0.10
C HIS A 35 -10.15 -5.79 0.49
N LEU A 36 -8.91 -5.43 0.16
CA LEU A 36 -7.73 -6.04 0.75
C LEU A 36 -7.38 -5.35 2.07
N VAL A 37 -7.06 -6.14 3.08
CA VAL A 37 -6.68 -5.68 4.42
C VAL A 37 -5.48 -6.50 4.86
N LEU A 38 -4.42 -5.85 5.32
CA LEU A 38 -3.29 -6.48 5.98
C LEU A 38 -3.48 -6.35 7.49
N GLU A 39 -3.49 -7.46 8.20
CA GLU A 39 -3.58 -7.52 9.65
C GLU A 39 -2.25 -8.00 10.22
N SER A 40 -1.76 -7.31 11.25
CA SER A 40 -0.67 -7.75 12.11
C SER A 40 -1.22 -8.05 13.50
N GLU A 41 -0.36 -8.51 14.42
CA GLU A 41 -0.77 -8.74 15.81
C GLU A 41 -1.32 -7.47 16.49
N ASN A 42 -0.76 -6.30 16.16
CA ASN A 42 -1.05 -5.04 16.86
C ASN A 42 -1.62 -3.93 15.97
N ALA A 43 -1.81 -4.17 14.68
CA ALA A 43 -2.28 -3.14 13.74
C ALA A 43 -3.01 -3.72 12.53
N THR A 44 -3.96 -2.94 12.00
CA THR A 44 -4.70 -3.22 10.78
C THR A 44 -4.39 -2.14 9.74
N TYR A 45 -4.00 -2.57 8.54
CA TYR A 45 -3.71 -1.73 7.40
C TYR A 45 -4.76 -2.01 6.31
N SER A 46 -5.57 -1.01 5.94
CA SER A 46 -6.59 -1.16 4.89
C SER A 46 -6.07 -0.71 3.53
N TYR A 47 -6.50 -1.39 2.46
CA TYR A 47 -6.24 -0.99 1.08
C TYR A 47 -7.54 -0.79 0.30
N GLY A 48 -7.75 0.43 -0.20
CA GLY A 48 -8.84 0.76 -1.13
C GLY A 48 -10.25 0.67 -0.54
N ALA A 49 -10.41 0.81 0.78
CA ALA A 49 -11.72 0.90 1.42
C ALA A 49 -12.46 2.17 0.99
N LEU A 50 -13.78 2.10 0.88
CA LEU A 50 -14.62 3.23 0.47
C LEU A 50 -14.49 4.38 1.49
N GLY A 51 -13.97 5.53 1.06
CA GLY A 51 -13.79 6.71 1.92
C GLY A 51 -12.55 6.61 2.80
N ASP A 52 -11.40 6.29 2.20
CA ASP A 52 -10.13 6.25 2.90
C ASP A 52 -9.89 7.60 3.60
N ILE A 53 -9.65 7.60 4.91
CA ILE A 53 -9.59 8.82 5.73
C ILE A 53 -8.53 9.82 5.23
N PHE A 54 -7.54 9.30 4.50
CA PHE A 54 -6.53 10.08 3.80
C PHE A 54 -7.12 10.92 2.66
N GLU A 55 -8.08 10.43 1.88
CA GLU A 55 -8.74 11.23 0.84
C GLU A 55 -9.41 12.45 1.47
N VAL A 56 -10.15 12.25 2.57
CA VAL A 56 -10.79 13.35 3.32
C VAL A 56 -9.75 14.32 3.87
N GLY A 57 -8.65 13.80 4.43
CA GLY A 57 -7.54 14.62 4.92
C GLY A 57 -6.90 15.47 3.83
N PHE A 58 -6.63 14.88 2.66
CA PHE A 58 -6.04 15.55 1.51
C PHE A 58 -6.97 16.59 0.89
N GLN A 59 -8.27 16.32 0.84
CA GLN A 59 -9.27 17.30 0.43
C GLN A 59 -9.29 18.51 1.36
N LYS A 60 -9.24 18.30 2.68
CA LYS A 60 -9.25 19.40 3.68
C LYS A 60 -8.04 20.33 3.56
N ILE A 61 -6.89 19.84 3.11
CA ILE A 61 -5.69 20.65 2.88
C ILE A 61 -5.56 21.16 1.45
N SER A 62 -6.60 20.92 0.63
CA SER A 62 -6.64 21.23 -0.80
C SER A 62 -5.42 20.69 -1.54
N LEU A 63 -5.09 19.41 -1.31
CA LEU A 63 -3.88 18.81 -1.89
C LEU A 63 -3.87 18.88 -3.42
N SER A 64 -5.03 18.71 -4.06
CA SER A 64 -5.19 18.73 -5.53
C SER A 64 -4.93 20.08 -6.18
N SER A 65 -4.88 21.18 -5.43
CA SER A 65 -4.55 22.51 -5.97
C SER A 65 -3.05 22.85 -5.83
N ARG A 66 -2.24 21.94 -5.29
CA ARG A 66 -0.81 22.14 -5.06
C ARG A 66 0.02 21.45 -6.14
N ASP A 67 1.10 22.11 -6.57
CA ASP A 67 2.06 21.55 -7.52
C ASP A 67 3.12 20.71 -6.79
N ILE A 68 2.71 19.56 -6.25
CA ILE A 68 3.60 18.65 -5.51
C ILE A 68 4.18 17.63 -6.48
N ARG A 69 5.51 17.61 -6.59
CA ARG A 69 6.24 16.71 -7.51
C ARG A 69 7.01 15.61 -6.81
N THR A 70 7.33 15.79 -5.53
CA THR A 70 8.08 14.83 -4.73
C THR A 70 7.46 14.72 -3.34
N GLY A 71 7.51 13.52 -2.74
CA GLY A 71 7.05 13.28 -1.39
C GLY A 71 7.84 12.15 -0.73
N LEU A 72 8.11 12.31 0.57
CA LEU A 72 8.64 11.25 1.42
C LEU A 72 7.48 10.63 2.19
N LEU A 73 7.24 9.33 2.00
CA LEU A 73 6.24 8.58 2.75
C LEU A 73 6.94 7.75 3.83
N LEU A 74 6.63 8.00 5.10
CA LEU A 74 7.16 7.24 6.22
C LEU A 74 6.16 6.15 6.59
N GLY A 75 6.61 4.90 6.52
CA GLY A 75 5.74 3.74 6.38
C GLY A 75 5.29 3.58 4.93
N PHE A 76 4.92 2.36 4.56
CA PHE A 76 4.24 2.09 3.29
C PHE A 76 2.97 1.29 3.51
N GLY A 77 2.95 0.43 4.54
CA GLY A 77 1.92 -0.57 4.68
C GLY A 77 1.85 -1.37 3.38
N VAL A 78 0.68 -1.35 2.72
CA VAL A 78 0.47 -2.01 1.42
C VAL A 78 0.21 -1.02 0.27
N GLY A 79 0.59 0.25 0.44
CA GLY A 79 0.56 1.24 -0.64
C GLY A 79 -0.75 2.01 -0.83
N SER A 80 -1.72 1.93 0.09
CA SER A 80 -3.02 2.64 -0.03
C SER A 80 -2.83 4.15 -0.17
N VAL A 81 -2.09 4.77 0.75
CA VAL A 81 -1.82 6.22 0.73
C VAL A 81 -1.08 6.63 -0.53
N ALA A 82 -0.10 5.84 -0.95
CA ALA A 82 0.67 6.10 -2.15
C ALA A 82 -0.23 6.06 -3.39
N SER A 83 -1.14 5.08 -3.49
CA SER A 83 -2.17 5.02 -4.54
C SER A 83 -3.06 6.27 -4.54
N ILE A 84 -3.55 6.70 -3.38
CA ILE A 84 -4.40 7.90 -3.26
C ILE A 84 -3.65 9.15 -3.73
N LEU A 85 -2.38 9.32 -3.33
CA LEU A 85 -1.57 10.47 -3.73
C LEU A 85 -1.38 10.51 -5.26
N THR A 86 -1.19 9.37 -5.91
CA THR A 86 -1.02 9.32 -7.37
C THR A 86 -2.30 9.66 -8.15
N THR A 87 -3.48 9.43 -7.57
CA THR A 87 -4.77 9.75 -8.22
C THR A 87 -5.32 11.11 -7.82
N SER A 88 -4.94 11.64 -6.66
CA SER A 88 -5.46 12.89 -6.10
C SER A 88 -4.72 14.15 -6.57
N LEU A 89 -3.50 14.00 -7.10
CA LEU A 89 -2.69 15.12 -7.57
C LEU A 89 -2.89 15.37 -9.07
N PRO A 90 -2.88 16.65 -9.52
CA PRO A 90 -3.08 17.00 -10.92
C PRO A 90 -1.86 16.67 -11.79
N ALA A 91 -0.69 16.45 -11.19
CA ALA A 91 0.55 16.12 -11.87
C ALA A 91 1.18 14.86 -11.25
N PRO A 92 1.97 14.10 -12.02
CA PRO A 92 2.69 12.94 -11.49
C PRO A 92 3.61 13.33 -10.33
N ILE A 93 3.55 12.54 -9.27
CA ILE A 93 4.40 12.65 -8.08
C ILE A 93 5.40 11.50 -8.04
N ARG A 94 6.65 11.81 -7.68
CA ARG A 94 7.62 10.81 -7.23
C ARG A 94 7.51 10.63 -5.72
N ILE A 95 7.22 9.41 -5.27
CA ILE A 95 7.13 9.09 -3.85
C ILE A 95 8.32 8.20 -3.49
N ASP A 96 9.16 8.68 -2.58
CA ASP A 96 10.17 7.86 -1.92
C ASP A 96 9.51 7.32 -0.64
N ALA A 97 9.27 6.01 -0.56
CA ALA A 97 8.64 5.38 0.59
C ALA A 97 9.67 4.64 1.45
N VAL A 98 9.58 4.83 2.77
CA VAL A 98 10.46 4.19 3.75
C VAL A 98 9.62 3.27 4.62
N GLU A 99 9.72 1.97 4.39
CA GLU A 99 9.11 0.94 5.21
C GLU A 99 10.21 0.17 5.95
N HIS A 100 10.01 0.00 7.25
CA HIS A 100 11.00 -0.65 8.09
C HIS A 100 10.90 -2.17 7.99
N ASP A 101 9.70 -2.68 7.73
CA ASP A 101 9.45 -4.11 7.62
C ASP A 101 9.55 -4.62 6.17
N PRO A 102 10.59 -5.40 5.83
CA PRO A 102 10.77 -5.93 4.48
C PRO A 102 9.65 -6.91 4.07
N VAL A 103 8.96 -7.55 5.02
CA VAL A 103 7.82 -8.42 4.74
C VAL A 103 6.60 -7.59 4.33
N ILE A 104 6.41 -6.42 4.94
CA ILE A 104 5.35 -5.50 4.53
C ILE A 104 5.62 -4.95 3.13
N VAL A 105 6.89 -4.64 2.79
CA VAL A 105 7.28 -4.23 1.44
C VAL A 105 6.95 -5.31 0.40
N SER A 106 7.34 -6.57 0.65
CA SER A 106 7.08 -7.65 -0.30
C SER A 106 5.58 -7.92 -0.48
N LEU A 107 4.80 -7.84 0.60
CA LEU A 107 3.34 -7.94 0.55
C LEU A 107 2.72 -6.79 -0.26
N GLY A 108 3.19 -5.57 -0.07
CA GLY A 108 2.76 -4.39 -0.82
C GLY A 108 3.05 -4.52 -2.32
N GLU A 109 4.26 -4.93 -2.69
CA GLU A 109 4.64 -5.16 -4.10
C GLU A 109 3.73 -6.19 -4.77
N ASN A 110 3.43 -7.30 -4.09
CA ASN A 110 2.53 -8.34 -4.60
C ASN A 110 1.09 -7.83 -4.80
N ILE A 111 0.59 -7.01 -3.88
CA ILE A 111 -0.77 -6.45 -3.96
C ILE A 111 -0.88 -5.44 -5.11
N LEU A 112 0.10 -4.55 -5.25
CA LEU A 112 0.10 -3.50 -6.26
C LEU A 112 0.25 -4.08 -7.68
N THR A 113 1.16 -5.03 -7.87
CA THR A 113 1.36 -5.72 -9.16
C THR A 113 0.15 -6.55 -9.57
N SER A 114 -0.55 -7.17 -8.61
CA SER A 114 -1.78 -7.93 -8.86
C SER A 114 -3.01 -7.07 -9.18
N GLY A 115 -2.95 -5.77 -8.89
CA GLY A 115 -4.05 -4.81 -8.99
C GLY A 115 -4.17 -4.04 -10.31
N ASN A 116 -3.32 -4.32 -11.31
CA ASN A 116 -3.30 -3.63 -12.61
C ASN A 116 -3.10 -2.11 -12.51
N SER A 117 -2.38 -1.64 -11.49
CA SER A 117 -1.93 -0.27 -11.35
C SER A 117 -0.40 -0.29 -11.33
N ASN A 118 0.23 0.43 -12.26
CA ASN A 118 1.69 0.58 -12.34
C ASN A 118 2.12 2.00 -11.91
N PRO A 119 2.06 2.39 -10.63
CA PRO A 119 2.80 3.54 -10.17
C PRO A 119 4.28 3.16 -10.03
N SER A 120 5.17 4.03 -10.51
CA SER A 120 6.60 3.88 -10.28
C SER A 120 6.93 4.18 -8.82
N PHE A 121 6.82 3.17 -7.95
CA PHE A 121 7.28 3.28 -6.56
C PHE A 121 8.77 2.96 -6.48
N VAL A 122 9.52 3.78 -5.75
CA VAL A 122 10.89 3.47 -5.34
C VAL A 122 10.84 3.17 -3.86
N PHE A 123 11.06 1.89 -3.51
CA PHE A 123 11.11 1.47 -2.12
C PHE A 123 12.53 1.66 -1.61
N LEU A 124 12.67 2.49 -0.58
CA LEU A 124 13.93 2.64 0.16
C LEU A 124 13.83 1.79 1.43
N LEU A 125 14.34 0.56 1.35
CA LEU A 125 14.54 -0.30 2.51
C LEU A 125 15.73 0.24 3.31
N LYS A 126 15.49 0.68 4.54
CA LYS A 126 16.59 0.98 5.47
C LYS A 126 16.71 -0.16 6.49
N MET A 127 17.64 -1.07 6.22
CA MET A 127 18.09 -2.08 7.19
C MET A 127 19.20 -1.49 8.08
N PRO A 128 19.45 -2.03 9.29
CA PRO A 128 20.54 -1.59 10.16
C PRO A 128 21.93 -1.60 9.49
N SER A 129 22.11 -2.38 8.43
CA SER A 129 23.35 -2.53 7.67
C SER A 129 23.42 -1.78 6.34
N GLY A 130 22.48 -0.89 6.02
CA GLY A 130 22.55 -0.04 4.80
C GLY A 130 21.21 0.20 4.09
N LEU A 131 21.20 1.21 3.20
CA LEU A 131 20.09 1.53 2.31
C LEU A 131 20.09 0.59 1.10
N TYR A 132 18.99 -0.12 0.88
CA TYR A 132 18.73 -0.85 -0.36
C TYR A 132 17.58 -0.16 -1.08
N THR A 133 17.79 0.17 -2.35
CA THR A 133 16.74 0.67 -3.26
C THR A 133 16.26 -0.50 -4.10
N THR A 134 14.95 -0.72 -4.21
CA THR A 134 14.42 -1.46 -5.35
C THR A 134 14.26 -0.46 -6.51
N ALA A 135 14.71 -0.85 -7.70
CA ALA A 135 14.58 -0.01 -8.88
C ALA A 135 13.09 0.10 -9.26
N PRO A 136 12.62 1.26 -9.77
CA PRO A 136 11.24 1.38 -10.23
C PRO A 136 10.99 0.31 -11.30
N THR A 137 9.91 -0.46 -11.16
CA THR A 137 9.45 -1.40 -12.18
C THR A 137 9.34 -0.65 -13.50
N ALA A 138 10.19 -1.02 -14.47
CA ALA A 138 10.28 -0.35 -15.75
C ALA A 138 8.95 -0.47 -16.50
N MET A 139 8.48 0.65 -17.05
CA MET A 139 7.35 0.69 -17.97
C MET A 139 7.72 -0.05 -19.26
N THR A 140 6.94 -1.07 -19.63
CA THR A 140 6.87 -1.60 -21.00
C THR A 140 5.43 -1.59 -21.46
#